data_AF-A0A9D2QCC3-F1
#
_entry.id   AF-A0A9D2QCC3-F1
#
_cell.length_a   1.000
_cell.length_b   1.000
_cell.length_c   1.000
_cell.angle_alpha   90.00
_cell.angle_beta   90.00
_cell.angle_gamma   90.00
#
_symmetry.space_group_name_H-M   'P 1'
#
loop_
_entity.id
_entity.type
_entity.pdbx_description
1 polymer ?
#
loop_
_entity_poly.entity_id
_entity_poly.type
_entity_poly.pdbx_seq_one_letter_code
_entity_poly.pdbx_strand_id
1 'polypeptide(L)'
;MTIHTNRDNILMKPERASVPGMRNKKKKAKKTEKKEKTRKKDQYRQRGSVTIEASFGIPLFLFAALCLIWLIEIQSIRISITNAAQNAAKSAAEDTAVIPVLNTVKLKSDIVSLIGEDRISRSILKDGSAGISCWKSYVSPTTGEMNITVNYKIMIPLPVMGSPSAELEESFKLSSWTGYQDGGMGGEGSDIVYMTDNGAVYHEDYNCSYLRLSIRYVPYEELDGIRNESGGKYHACDKCVIGPAMTGVYITDSGTKYHNSLNCSGLKRTIHAVERSETGGVGGCSRCSGHSG
;
A
#
# COMPACT_ATOMS: atom_id res chain seq x y z
N MET A 1 -85.37 113.11 15.17
CA MET A 1 -84.18 112.51 15.80
C MET A 1 -84.18 111.05 15.39
N THR A 2 -83.28 110.70 14.47
CA THR A 2 -83.40 109.53 13.59
C THR A 2 -82.69 108.30 14.18
N ILE A 3 -83.30 107.14 13.94
CA ILE A 3 -82.97 105.77 14.36
C ILE A 3 -81.80 105.18 13.53
N HIS A 4 -81.00 104.28 14.12
CA HIS A 4 -80.47 103.00 13.55
C HIS A 4 -79.59 102.28 14.62
N THR A 5 -79.98 101.15 15.25
CA THR A 5 -79.84 99.69 14.90
C THR A 5 -78.36 99.23 14.71
N ASN A 6 -77.82 98.09 15.19
CA ASN A 6 -78.35 96.80 15.64
C ASN A 6 -77.26 95.92 16.34
N ARG A 7 -77.71 95.05 17.27
CA ARG A 7 -77.28 93.71 17.75
C ARG A 7 -75.84 93.17 17.60
N ASP A 8 -75.35 92.60 18.71
CA ASP A 8 -74.65 91.31 18.75
C ASP A 8 -75.24 90.39 19.86
N ASN A 9 -75.46 89.12 19.51
CA ASN A 9 -76.14 88.08 20.29
C ASN A 9 -75.13 87.16 20.99
N ILE A 10 -75.29 86.95 22.30
CA ILE A 10 -74.55 85.95 23.10
C ILE A 10 -75.32 84.62 23.03
N LEU A 11 -74.66 83.53 22.62
CA LEU A 11 -75.23 82.18 22.59
C LEU A 11 -74.43 81.23 23.52
N MET A 12 -75.06 80.78 24.60
CA MET A 12 -74.60 79.68 25.46
C MET A 12 -74.52 78.35 24.69
N LYS A 13 -73.54 77.50 25.00
CA LYS A 13 -73.56 76.06 24.69
C LYS A 13 -73.07 75.21 25.87
N PRO A 14 -73.60 73.98 26.03
CA PRO A 14 -73.68 73.32 27.33
C PRO A 14 -72.54 72.33 27.59
N GLU A 15 -72.28 72.14 28.88
CA GLU A 15 -71.38 71.15 29.47
C GLU A 15 -71.86 69.71 29.16
N ARG A 16 -70.96 68.84 28.69
CA ARG A 16 -71.19 67.40 28.61
C ARG A 16 -70.04 66.64 29.27
N ALA A 17 -70.41 65.87 30.30
CA ALA A 17 -69.59 64.94 31.05
C ALA A 17 -68.87 63.92 30.14
N SER A 18 -67.56 63.78 30.33
CA SER A 18 -66.73 62.76 29.67
C SER A 18 -66.71 61.46 30.48
N VAL A 19 -67.35 60.41 29.94
CA VAL A 19 -67.40 59.05 30.50
C VAL A 19 -66.01 58.39 30.51
N PRO A 20 -65.45 57.99 31.67
CA PRO A 20 -64.18 57.27 31.73
C PRO A 20 -64.41 55.78 31.51
N GLY A 21 -64.07 55.24 30.34
CA GLY A 21 -64.07 53.78 30.16
C GLY A 21 -63.94 53.24 28.75
N MET A 22 -64.35 53.97 27.72
CA MET A 22 -64.34 53.46 26.34
C MET A 22 -62.99 53.58 25.62
N ARG A 23 -62.13 54.55 25.99
CA ARG A 23 -60.80 54.72 25.37
C ARG A 23 -59.82 53.58 25.70
N ASN A 24 -59.91 53.01 26.91
CA ASN A 24 -58.99 51.93 27.34
C ASN A 24 -59.33 50.57 26.71
N LYS A 25 -60.61 50.26 26.46
CA LYS A 25 -61.00 49.02 25.76
C LYS A 25 -60.56 49.03 24.29
N LYS A 26 -60.73 50.14 23.58
CA LYS A 26 -60.26 50.29 22.18
C LYS A 26 -58.73 50.23 22.05
N LYS A 27 -58.00 50.82 23.01
CA LYS A 27 -56.52 50.73 23.06
C LYS A 27 -56.03 49.31 23.37
N LYS A 28 -56.66 48.60 24.32
CA LYS A 28 -56.35 47.19 24.61
C LYS A 28 -56.64 46.29 23.40
N ALA A 29 -57.80 46.39 22.77
CA ALA A 29 -58.16 45.62 21.57
C ALA A 29 -57.17 45.83 20.41
N LYS A 30 -56.82 47.10 20.10
CA LYS A 30 -55.78 47.40 19.10
C LYS A 30 -54.40 46.84 19.47
N LYS A 31 -54.05 46.81 20.76
CA LYS A 31 -52.77 46.23 21.23
C LYS A 31 -52.77 44.70 21.06
N THR A 32 -53.89 44.03 21.34
CA THR A 32 -54.07 42.59 21.16
C THR A 32 -54.04 42.20 19.69
N GLU A 33 -54.77 42.90 18.82
CA GLU A 33 -54.73 42.68 17.36
C GLU A 33 -53.33 42.93 16.78
N LYS A 34 -52.62 43.97 17.25
CA LYS A 34 -51.24 44.24 16.81
C LYS A 34 -50.30 43.13 17.27
N LYS A 35 -50.41 42.67 18.52
CA LYS A 35 -49.61 41.53 19.05
C LYS A 35 -49.90 40.24 18.28
N GLU A 36 -51.16 39.97 17.94
CA GLU A 36 -51.57 38.78 17.18
C GLU A 36 -51.12 38.84 15.73
N LYS A 37 -51.16 40.02 15.09
CA LYS A 37 -50.59 40.26 13.76
C LYS A 37 -49.07 40.08 13.76
N THR A 38 -48.35 40.56 14.77
CA THR A 38 -46.90 40.32 14.91
C THR A 38 -46.60 38.84 15.14
N ARG A 39 -47.34 38.15 16.02
CA ARG A 39 -47.21 36.70 16.25
C ARG A 39 -47.47 35.88 14.98
N LYS A 40 -48.52 36.21 14.21
CA LYS A 40 -48.81 35.57 12.92
C LYS A 40 -47.72 35.84 11.89
N LYS A 41 -47.13 37.04 11.89
CA LYS A 41 -46.03 37.41 10.99
C LYS A 41 -44.72 36.68 11.35
N ASP A 42 -44.42 36.52 12.63
CA ASP A 42 -43.25 35.76 13.12
C ASP A 42 -43.45 34.25 12.92
N GLN A 43 -44.66 33.75 13.11
CA GLN A 43 -45.04 32.36 12.83
C GLN A 43 -44.98 32.04 11.32
N TYR A 44 -45.32 33.00 10.44
CA TYR A 44 -45.10 32.87 9.00
C TYR A 44 -43.61 32.93 8.62
N ARG A 45 -42.81 33.77 9.31
CA ARG A 45 -41.35 33.86 9.13
C ARG A 45 -40.62 32.57 9.50
N GLN A 46 -41.04 31.89 10.57
CA GLN A 46 -40.46 30.61 10.98
C GLN A 46 -40.94 29.41 10.15
N ARG A 47 -42.12 29.49 9.53
CA ARG A 47 -42.62 28.42 8.65
C ARG A 47 -41.85 28.31 7.33
N GLY A 48 -41.23 29.40 6.86
CA GLY A 48 -40.36 29.37 5.68
C GLY A 48 -38.90 29.00 5.97
N SER A 49 -38.39 29.26 7.18
CA SER A 49 -36.98 28.99 7.51
C SER A 49 -36.68 27.50 7.53
N VAL A 50 -37.60 26.67 8.05
CA VAL A 50 -37.44 25.20 8.06
C VAL A 50 -37.34 24.63 6.64
N THR A 51 -38.09 25.18 5.69
CA THR A 51 -38.06 24.73 4.29
C THR A 51 -36.77 25.17 3.58
N ILE A 52 -36.30 26.39 3.85
CA ILE A 52 -35.03 26.89 3.30
C ILE A 52 -33.86 26.09 3.88
N GLU A 53 -33.82 25.89 5.20
CA GLU A 53 -32.81 25.08 5.87
C GLU A 53 -32.79 23.64 5.34
N ALA A 54 -33.96 23.00 5.14
CA ALA A 54 -34.04 21.67 4.55
C ALA A 54 -33.58 21.64 3.07
N SER A 55 -33.91 22.68 2.29
CA SER A 55 -33.55 22.77 0.86
C SER A 55 -32.04 22.88 0.61
N PHE A 56 -31.26 23.38 1.57
CA PHE A 56 -29.80 23.40 1.51
C PHE A 56 -29.16 22.27 2.33
N GLY A 57 -29.75 21.92 3.48
CA GLY A 57 -29.23 20.91 4.39
C GLY A 57 -29.24 19.50 3.78
N ILE A 58 -30.33 19.12 3.11
CA ILE A 58 -30.44 17.78 2.51
C ILE A 58 -29.43 17.61 1.36
N PRO A 59 -29.33 18.51 0.35
CA PRO A 59 -28.33 18.38 -0.70
C PRO A 59 -26.89 18.40 -0.17
N LEU A 60 -26.58 19.24 0.81
CA LEU A 60 -25.24 19.30 1.40
C LEU A 60 -24.89 17.99 2.12
N PHE A 61 -25.84 17.43 2.87
CA PHE A 61 -25.66 16.14 3.54
C PHE A 61 -25.45 15.00 2.54
N LEU A 62 -26.29 14.92 1.49
CA LEU A 62 -26.14 13.91 0.44
C LEU A 62 -24.82 14.07 -0.31
N PHE A 63 -24.41 15.30 -0.61
CA PHE A 63 -23.11 15.58 -1.21
C PHE A 63 -21.96 15.11 -0.31
N ALA A 64 -22.02 15.40 0.98
CA ALA A 64 -21.02 14.92 1.94
C ALA A 64 -20.99 13.38 2.02
N ALA A 65 -22.15 12.72 2.05
CA ALA A 65 -22.24 11.26 2.04
C ALA A 65 -21.64 10.66 0.76
N LEU A 66 -21.93 11.23 -0.41
CA LEU A 66 -21.31 10.82 -1.68
C LEU A 66 -19.79 10.98 -1.64
N CYS A 67 -19.30 12.13 -1.17
CA CYS A 67 -17.85 12.36 -1.01
C CYS A 67 -17.21 11.30 -0.10
N LEU A 68 -17.85 10.92 1.01
CA LEU A 68 -17.34 9.87 1.90
C LEU A 68 -17.31 8.49 1.21
N ILE A 69 -18.37 8.12 0.50
CA ILE A 69 -18.41 6.87 -0.27
C ILE A 69 -17.25 6.83 -1.28
N TRP A 70 -17.01 7.94 -1.98
CA TRP A 70 -15.90 8.06 -2.93
C TRP A 70 -14.53 7.99 -2.28
N LEU A 71 -14.34 8.62 -1.12
CA LEU A 71 -13.10 8.48 -0.35
C LEU A 71 -12.87 7.03 0.07
N ILE A 72 -13.91 6.32 0.51
CA ILE A 72 -13.83 4.91 0.87
C ILE A 72 -13.44 4.05 -0.34
N GLU A 73 -14.05 4.26 -1.50
CA GLU A 73 -13.68 3.55 -2.75
C GLU A 73 -12.22 3.79 -3.14
N ILE A 74 -11.74 5.04 -3.06
CA ILE A 74 -10.34 5.37 -3.34
C ILE A 74 -9.40 4.64 -2.36
N GLN A 75 -9.72 4.64 -1.06
CA GLN A 75 -8.92 3.94 -0.06
C GLN A 75 -9.00 2.41 -0.23
N SER A 76 -10.15 1.87 -0.59
CA SER A 76 -10.35 0.45 -0.87
C SER A 76 -9.42 -0.04 -1.98
N ILE A 77 -9.32 0.73 -3.07
CA ILE A 77 -8.41 0.43 -4.18
C ILE A 77 -6.95 0.59 -3.79
N ARG A 78 -6.59 1.68 -3.09
CA ARG A 78 -5.23 1.87 -2.56
C ARG A 78 -4.78 0.69 -1.70
N ILE A 79 -5.59 0.29 -0.72
CA ILE A 79 -5.30 -0.84 0.17
C ILE A 79 -5.19 -2.14 -0.62
N SER A 80 -6.09 -2.39 -1.58
CA SER A 80 -6.06 -3.59 -2.39
C SER A 80 -4.79 -3.68 -3.24
N ILE A 81 -4.39 -2.58 -3.89
CA ILE A 81 -3.17 -2.50 -4.70
C ILE A 81 -1.93 -2.67 -3.81
N THR A 82 -1.85 -1.97 -2.67
CA THR A 82 -0.69 -2.06 -1.77
C THR A 82 -0.54 -3.47 -1.21
N ASN A 83 -1.62 -4.10 -0.74
CA ASN A 83 -1.57 -5.46 -0.22
C ASN A 83 -1.18 -6.48 -1.30
N ALA A 84 -1.77 -6.38 -2.49
CA ALA A 84 -1.43 -7.24 -3.61
C ALA A 84 0.02 -7.04 -4.06
N ALA A 85 0.49 -5.79 -4.13
CA ALA A 85 1.88 -5.46 -4.46
C ALA A 85 2.85 -6.00 -3.41
N GLN A 86 2.54 -5.90 -2.12
CA GLN A 86 3.38 -6.47 -1.06
C GLN A 86 3.45 -8.00 -1.15
N ASN A 87 2.35 -8.67 -1.43
CA ASN A 87 2.34 -10.13 -1.58
C ASN A 87 3.06 -10.59 -2.86
N ALA A 88 2.84 -9.91 -3.99
CA ALA A 88 3.55 -10.17 -5.23
C ALA A 88 5.06 -9.88 -5.08
N ALA A 89 5.43 -8.83 -4.36
CA ALA A 89 6.82 -8.49 -4.06
C ALA A 89 7.50 -9.56 -3.19
N LYS A 90 6.79 -10.18 -2.24
CA LYS A 90 7.33 -11.32 -1.47
C LYS A 90 7.65 -12.51 -2.38
N SER A 91 6.74 -12.88 -3.27
CA SER A 91 6.99 -13.96 -4.23
C SER A 91 8.12 -13.60 -5.21
N ALA A 92 8.15 -12.35 -5.68
CA ALA A 92 9.26 -11.86 -6.49
C ALA A 92 10.59 -11.87 -5.73
N ALA A 93 10.59 -11.61 -4.41
CA ALA A 93 11.78 -11.66 -3.59
C ALA A 93 12.40 -13.07 -3.56
N GLU A 94 11.57 -14.11 -3.46
CA GLU A 94 12.00 -15.52 -3.54
C GLU A 94 12.64 -15.84 -4.90
N ASP A 95 12.02 -15.41 -6.00
CA ASP A 95 12.58 -15.59 -7.35
C ASP A 95 13.91 -14.82 -7.52
N THR A 96 13.97 -13.60 -6.99
CA THR A 96 15.15 -12.74 -7.13
C THR A 96 16.34 -13.19 -6.30
N ALA A 97 16.12 -14.02 -5.28
CA ALA A 97 17.19 -14.66 -4.52
C ALA A 97 18.03 -15.61 -5.39
N VAL A 98 17.46 -16.15 -6.47
CA VAL A 98 18.16 -17.01 -7.43
C VAL A 98 18.79 -16.18 -8.55
N ILE A 99 18.05 -15.21 -9.10
CA ILE A 99 18.51 -14.32 -10.18
C ILE A 99 18.14 -12.88 -9.79
N PRO A 100 19.11 -11.96 -9.61
CA PRO A 100 18.86 -10.61 -9.07
C PRO A 100 18.25 -9.65 -10.12
N VAL A 101 17.24 -10.10 -10.85
CA VAL A 101 16.54 -9.36 -11.90
C VAL A 101 15.04 -9.41 -11.61
N LEU A 102 14.41 -8.24 -11.48
CA LEU A 102 12.98 -8.13 -11.25
C LEU A 102 12.21 -8.19 -12.57
N ASN A 103 11.36 -9.19 -12.74
CA ASN A 103 10.42 -9.24 -13.86
C ASN A 103 9.17 -8.41 -13.53
N THR A 104 9.13 -7.16 -14.00
CA THR A 104 8.03 -6.22 -13.76
C THR A 104 6.71 -6.63 -14.45
N VAL A 105 6.77 -7.44 -15.51
CA VAL A 105 5.58 -7.98 -16.20
C VAL A 105 4.93 -9.07 -15.35
N LYS A 106 5.74 -10.00 -14.81
CA LYS A 106 5.26 -11.01 -13.87
C LYS A 106 4.69 -10.36 -12.61
N LEU A 107 5.40 -9.38 -12.04
CA LEU A 107 4.94 -8.61 -10.89
C LEU A 107 3.56 -7.98 -11.12
N LYS A 108 3.34 -7.34 -12.29
CA LYS A 108 2.02 -6.80 -12.66
C LYS A 108 0.96 -7.90 -12.73
N SER A 109 1.27 -9.01 -13.39
CA SER A 109 0.36 -10.14 -13.53
C SER A 109 -0.07 -10.70 -12.16
N ASP A 110 0.87 -10.86 -11.24
CA ASP A 110 0.62 -11.36 -9.89
C ASP A 110 -0.25 -10.38 -9.08
N ILE A 111 0.00 -9.07 -9.19
CA ILE A 111 -0.84 -8.05 -8.56
C ILE A 111 -2.28 -8.13 -9.09
N VAL A 112 -2.45 -8.19 -10.40
CA VAL A 112 -3.77 -8.27 -11.04
C VAL A 112 -4.52 -9.54 -10.62
N SER A 113 -3.81 -10.67 -10.57
CA SER A 113 -4.35 -11.96 -10.12
C SER A 113 -4.80 -11.92 -8.65
N LEU A 114 -3.97 -11.35 -7.76
CA LEU A 114 -4.26 -11.27 -6.33
C LEU A 114 -5.46 -10.37 -6.00
N ILE A 115 -5.66 -9.29 -6.76
CA ILE A 115 -6.84 -8.42 -6.62
C ILE A 115 -8.08 -9.07 -7.28
N GLY A 116 -7.87 -9.73 -8.41
CA GLY A 116 -8.89 -10.30 -9.28
C GLY A 116 -9.27 -9.36 -10.43
N GLU A 117 -9.16 -9.83 -11.67
CA GLU A 117 -9.48 -9.06 -12.88
C GLU A 117 -10.90 -8.51 -12.87
N ASP A 118 -11.88 -9.33 -12.47
CA ASP A 118 -13.28 -8.94 -12.38
C ASP A 118 -13.56 -7.84 -11.35
N ARG A 119 -12.73 -7.75 -10.30
CA ARG A 119 -12.85 -6.68 -9.30
C ARG A 119 -12.23 -5.40 -9.83
N ILE A 120 -11.10 -5.50 -10.51
CA ILE A 120 -10.43 -4.34 -11.11
C ILE A 120 -11.29 -3.73 -12.22
N SER A 121 -11.86 -4.55 -13.11
CA SER A 121 -12.65 -4.08 -14.26
C SER A 121 -13.92 -3.32 -13.86
N ARG A 122 -14.50 -3.67 -12.70
CA ARG A 122 -15.69 -3.02 -12.14
C ARG A 122 -15.38 -1.88 -11.16
N SER A 123 -14.10 -1.59 -10.95
CA SER A 123 -13.67 -0.56 -9.99
C SER A 123 -13.57 0.83 -10.62
N ILE A 124 -13.20 1.80 -9.79
CA ILE A 124 -12.93 3.19 -10.20
C ILE A 124 -11.59 3.36 -10.95
N LEU A 125 -10.85 2.27 -11.18
CA LEU A 125 -9.54 2.26 -11.82
C LEU A 125 -9.72 2.44 -13.34
N LYS A 126 -9.09 3.48 -13.88
CA LYS A 126 -9.16 3.81 -15.31
C LYS A 126 -8.40 2.75 -16.10
N ASP A 127 -8.99 2.29 -17.19
CA ASP A 127 -8.45 1.24 -18.07
C ASP A 127 -8.27 -0.14 -17.39
N GLY A 128 -8.91 -0.36 -16.23
CA GLY A 128 -8.88 -1.64 -15.53
C GLY A 128 -7.46 -2.16 -15.26
N SER A 129 -7.21 -3.45 -15.48
CA SER A 129 -5.89 -4.06 -15.26
C SER A 129 -4.81 -3.50 -16.20
N ALA A 130 -5.19 -2.99 -17.37
CA ALA A 130 -4.26 -2.35 -18.29
C ALA A 130 -3.69 -1.04 -17.70
N GLY A 131 -4.48 -0.34 -16.88
CA GLY A 131 -4.09 0.91 -16.21
C GLY A 131 -3.05 0.77 -15.09
N ILE A 132 -2.74 -0.45 -14.65
CA ILE A 132 -1.71 -0.72 -13.63
C ILE A 132 -0.34 -0.86 -14.31
N SER A 133 0.67 -0.18 -13.78
CA SER A 133 2.04 -0.23 -14.30
C SER A 133 3.08 -0.34 -13.18
N CYS A 134 4.06 -1.23 -13.37
CA CYS A 134 5.11 -1.52 -12.37
C CYS A 134 6.54 -1.30 -12.92
N TRP A 135 6.67 -0.70 -14.10
CA TRP A 135 7.92 -0.47 -14.82
C TRP A 135 9.01 0.30 -14.03
N LYS A 136 8.62 1.16 -13.09
CA LYS A 136 9.54 1.88 -12.21
C LYS A 136 10.13 1.01 -11.09
N SER A 137 9.65 -0.22 -10.93
CA SER A 137 10.15 -1.14 -9.91
C SER A 137 11.48 -1.75 -10.34
N TYR A 138 12.42 -1.89 -9.40
CA TYR A 138 13.74 -2.47 -9.65
C TYR A 138 14.32 -3.10 -8.39
N VAL A 139 15.32 -3.96 -8.57
CA VAL A 139 16.14 -4.48 -7.47
C VAL A 139 17.49 -3.79 -7.51
N SER A 140 17.94 -3.29 -6.37
CA SER A 140 19.25 -2.70 -6.20
C SER A 140 20.32 -3.79 -6.26
N PRO A 141 21.27 -3.75 -7.21
CA PRO A 141 22.29 -4.80 -7.35
C PRO A 141 23.31 -4.80 -6.20
N THR A 142 23.49 -3.67 -5.52
CA THR A 142 24.44 -3.49 -4.41
C THR A 142 23.86 -3.89 -3.06
N THR A 143 22.60 -3.53 -2.80
CA THR A 143 21.97 -3.75 -1.48
C THR A 143 21.03 -4.94 -1.47
N GLY A 144 20.65 -5.48 -2.62
CA GLY A 144 19.61 -6.51 -2.73
C GLY A 144 18.20 -6.00 -2.40
N GLU A 145 18.03 -4.69 -2.17
CA GLU A 145 16.75 -4.09 -1.86
C GLU A 145 15.86 -4.01 -3.08
N MET A 146 14.64 -4.51 -2.96
CA MET A 146 13.60 -4.40 -3.96
C MET A 146 12.82 -3.12 -3.76
N ASN A 147 12.88 -2.22 -4.73
CA ASN A 147 12.11 -0.98 -4.78
C ASN A 147 10.88 -1.23 -5.65
N ILE A 148 9.71 -1.31 -5.03
CA ILE A 148 8.45 -1.54 -5.74
C ILE A 148 7.74 -0.21 -5.90
N THR A 149 7.32 0.08 -7.13
CA THR A 149 6.54 1.27 -7.48
C THR A 149 5.42 0.88 -8.42
N VAL A 150 4.18 1.13 -7.99
CA VAL A 150 2.96 0.83 -8.75
C VAL A 150 2.27 2.14 -9.11
N ASN A 151 2.16 2.40 -10.41
CA ASN A 151 1.47 3.55 -10.98
C ASN A 151 0.11 3.12 -11.53
N TYR A 152 -0.93 3.89 -11.26
CA TYR A 152 -2.26 3.67 -11.79
C TYR A 152 -3.08 4.96 -11.83
N LYS A 153 -4.21 4.92 -12.55
CA LYS A 153 -5.12 6.06 -12.70
C LYS A 153 -6.49 5.72 -12.12
N ILE A 154 -7.09 6.65 -11.37
CA ILE A 154 -8.48 6.54 -10.93
C ILE A 154 -9.36 7.55 -11.65
N MET A 155 -10.61 7.18 -11.90
CA MET A 155 -11.64 8.09 -12.39
C MET A 155 -12.15 8.95 -11.25
N ILE A 156 -12.16 10.27 -11.46
CA ILE A 156 -12.71 11.23 -10.51
C ILE A 156 -14.20 11.45 -10.87
N PRO A 157 -15.12 11.24 -9.93
CA PRO A 157 -16.57 11.29 -10.15
C PRO A 157 -17.15 12.72 -10.13
N LEU A 158 -16.43 13.68 -10.71
CA LEU A 158 -16.92 15.04 -10.77
C LEU A 158 -17.84 15.17 -12.00
N PRO A 159 -19.01 15.83 -11.88
CA PRO A 159 -19.92 16.09 -13.00
C PRO A 159 -19.37 17.21 -13.89
N VAL A 160 -18.15 17.02 -14.41
CA VAL A 160 -17.42 17.94 -15.26
C VAL A 160 -17.21 17.26 -16.61
N MET A 161 -17.32 18.02 -17.69
CA MET A 161 -17.06 17.53 -19.05
C MET A 161 -15.65 16.93 -19.13
N GLY A 162 -15.53 15.70 -19.65
CA GLY A 162 -14.22 15.08 -19.93
C GLY A 162 -13.70 14.05 -18.91
N SER A 163 -14.53 13.56 -17.99
CA SER A 163 -14.22 12.44 -17.06
C SER A 163 -12.80 12.55 -16.47
N PRO A 164 -12.58 13.49 -15.53
CA PRO A 164 -11.24 13.74 -14.98
C PRO A 164 -10.65 12.47 -14.36
N SER A 165 -9.32 12.33 -14.45
CA SER A 165 -8.60 11.21 -13.85
C SER A 165 -7.42 11.70 -13.03
N ALA A 166 -7.16 11.05 -11.89
CA ALA A 166 -5.98 11.30 -11.07
C ALA A 166 -4.96 10.18 -11.24
N GLU A 167 -3.70 10.55 -11.45
CA GLU A 167 -2.56 9.64 -11.38
C GLU A 167 -2.15 9.43 -9.93
N LEU A 168 -1.95 8.17 -9.56
CA LEU A 168 -1.53 7.73 -8.23
C LEU A 168 -0.28 6.87 -8.37
N GLU A 169 0.57 6.98 -7.36
CA GLU A 169 1.78 6.20 -7.22
C GLU A 169 1.87 5.70 -5.78
N GLU A 170 2.02 4.40 -5.62
CA GLU A 170 2.30 3.77 -4.33
C GLU A 170 3.67 3.12 -4.43
N SER A 171 4.56 3.41 -3.48
CA SER A 171 5.92 2.88 -3.45
C SER A 171 6.31 2.40 -2.06
N PHE A 172 7.07 1.31 -2.03
CA PHE A 172 7.65 0.78 -0.81
C PHE A 172 8.94 0.03 -1.14
N LYS A 173 9.75 -0.17 -0.10
CA LYS A 173 10.97 -0.97 -0.18
C LYS A 173 10.75 -2.29 0.53
N LEU A 174 11.26 -3.36 -0.07
CA LEU A 174 11.29 -4.68 0.50
C LEU A 174 12.72 -5.21 0.42
N SER A 175 13.27 -5.58 1.56
CA SER A 175 14.57 -6.26 1.61
C SER A 175 14.30 -7.73 1.87
N SER A 176 14.93 -8.62 1.09
CA SER A 176 14.99 -10.03 1.46
C SER A 176 15.71 -10.14 2.81
N TRP A 177 15.24 -11.02 3.70
CA TRP A 177 15.98 -11.31 4.93
C TRP A 177 17.32 -11.95 4.56
N THR A 178 18.41 -11.16 4.63
CA THR A 178 19.77 -11.65 4.33
C THR A 178 20.44 -12.32 5.53
N GLY A 179 19.68 -12.69 6.57
CA GLY A 179 20.25 -13.07 7.87
C GLY A 179 20.60 -11.85 8.71
N TYR A 180 21.22 -12.10 9.88
CA TYR A 180 21.83 -11.05 10.69
C TYR A 180 23.00 -10.48 9.89
N GLN A 181 22.87 -9.25 9.39
CA GLN A 181 24.06 -8.48 9.02
C GLN A 181 24.75 -8.13 10.34
N ASP A 182 26.05 -8.42 10.45
CA ASP A 182 26.86 -7.83 11.51
C ASP A 182 26.68 -6.32 11.41
N GLY A 183 25.90 -5.79 12.35
CA GLY A 183 25.82 -4.38 12.58
C GLY A 183 27.23 -3.92 12.89
N GLY A 184 27.81 -3.12 11.99
CA GLY A 184 29.03 -2.39 12.26
C GLY A 184 28.80 -1.47 13.45
N MET A 185 28.98 -2.01 14.66
CA MET A 185 29.26 -1.33 15.92
C MET A 185 29.69 -2.43 16.89
N GLY A 186 30.97 -2.41 17.24
CA GLY A 186 31.60 -3.41 18.09
C GLY A 186 30.80 -3.69 19.36
N GLY A 187 30.42 -4.95 19.49
CA GLY A 187 30.09 -5.60 20.75
C GLY A 187 30.72 -6.98 20.70
N GLU A 188 31.72 -7.22 21.53
CA GLU A 188 32.26 -8.55 21.76
C GLU A 188 31.10 -9.52 22.06
N GLY A 189 31.00 -10.63 21.31
CA GLY A 189 30.36 -11.83 21.84
C GLY A 189 29.22 -12.47 21.06
N SER A 190 29.25 -12.52 19.72
CA SER A 190 28.64 -13.65 19.02
C SER A 190 29.35 -13.90 17.69
N ASP A 191 30.48 -14.62 17.75
CA ASP A 191 31.11 -15.20 16.55
C ASP A 191 30.14 -16.25 15.97
N ILE A 192 29.17 -15.80 15.17
CA ILE A 192 28.29 -16.70 14.42
C ILE A 192 29.10 -17.28 13.28
N VAL A 193 29.12 -18.61 13.22
CA VAL A 193 29.82 -19.37 12.18
C VAL A 193 28.84 -20.29 11.47
N TYR A 194 29.16 -20.62 10.23
CA TYR A 194 28.33 -21.42 9.35
C TYR A 194 28.82 -22.86 9.30
N MET A 195 27.90 -23.81 9.48
CA MET A 195 28.19 -25.24 9.45
C MET A 195 27.16 -25.96 8.57
N THR A 196 27.56 -27.09 7.97
CA THR A 196 26.64 -27.96 7.21
C THR A 196 26.25 -29.17 8.05
N ASP A 197 25.11 -29.81 7.76
CA ASP A 197 24.57 -30.97 8.53
C ASP A 197 25.63 -32.02 8.91
N ASN A 198 26.59 -32.28 8.01
CA ASN A 198 27.68 -33.26 8.19
C ASN A 198 29.08 -32.62 8.07
N GLY A 199 29.18 -31.30 8.24
CA GLY A 199 30.43 -30.56 8.06
C GLY A 199 31.39 -30.77 9.23
N ALA A 200 32.60 -31.25 8.96
CA ALA A 200 33.64 -31.40 9.98
C ALA A 200 34.37 -30.09 10.33
N VAL A 201 33.99 -28.97 9.69
CA VAL A 201 34.61 -27.65 9.87
C VAL A 201 33.55 -26.57 9.93
N TYR A 202 33.83 -25.48 10.66
CA TYR A 202 33.02 -24.27 10.62
C TYR A 202 33.58 -23.26 9.61
N HIS A 203 32.72 -22.38 9.12
CA HIS A 203 33.05 -21.34 8.15
C HIS A 203 32.69 -19.98 8.74
N GLU A 204 33.61 -19.01 8.68
CA GLU A 204 33.33 -17.64 9.12
C GLU A 204 32.66 -16.82 7.99
N ASP A 205 32.96 -17.14 6.73
CA ASP A 205 32.33 -16.51 5.55
C ASP A 205 31.25 -17.42 4.93
N TYR A 206 30.02 -16.93 4.87
CA TYR A 206 28.90 -17.60 4.21
C TYR A 206 29.14 -17.81 2.70
N ASN A 207 29.90 -16.93 2.06
CA ASN A 207 30.22 -17.01 0.64
C ASN A 207 31.41 -17.95 0.34
N CYS A 208 31.91 -18.68 1.34
CA CYS A 208 32.97 -19.66 1.13
C CYS A 208 32.57 -20.65 0.01
N SER A 209 33.49 -20.93 -0.92
CA SER A 209 33.28 -21.89 -2.04
C SER A 209 32.96 -23.33 -1.57
N TYR A 210 33.32 -23.68 -0.33
CA TYR A 210 32.94 -24.94 0.29
C TYR A 210 31.52 -24.95 0.88
N LEU A 211 30.87 -23.80 1.00
CA LEU A 211 29.45 -23.69 1.30
C LEU A 211 28.66 -23.51 0.01
N ARG A 212 29.03 -22.51 -0.79
CA ARG A 212 28.33 -22.13 -2.02
C ARG A 212 29.04 -22.71 -3.26
N LEU A 213 28.49 -23.79 -3.80
CA LEU A 213 29.01 -24.42 -5.02
C LEU A 213 28.68 -23.57 -6.25
N SER A 214 29.66 -23.36 -7.12
CA SER A 214 29.43 -22.84 -8.47
C SER A 214 28.91 -23.94 -9.38
N ILE A 215 27.59 -24.15 -9.40
CA ILE A 215 26.97 -25.18 -10.22
C ILE A 215 26.70 -24.62 -11.62
N ARG A 216 27.15 -25.33 -12.66
CA ARG A 216 26.83 -25.02 -14.05
C ARG A 216 26.33 -26.24 -14.80
N TYR A 217 25.46 -26.01 -15.78
CA TYR A 217 24.96 -27.03 -16.68
C TYR A 217 25.84 -27.11 -17.92
N VAL A 218 26.18 -28.32 -18.34
CA VAL A 218 27.04 -28.59 -19.49
C VAL A 218 26.41 -29.71 -20.33
N PRO A 219 26.35 -29.59 -21.67
CA PRO A 219 26.03 -30.70 -22.55
C PRO A 219 26.96 -31.89 -22.29
N TYR A 220 26.44 -33.11 -22.16
CA TYR A 220 27.25 -34.27 -21.78
C TYR A 220 28.37 -34.56 -22.80
N GLU A 221 28.11 -34.25 -24.07
CA GLU A 221 29.07 -34.38 -25.17
C GLU A 221 30.32 -33.51 -24.99
N GLU A 222 30.19 -32.37 -24.32
CA GLU A 222 31.30 -31.43 -24.06
C GLU A 222 32.06 -31.76 -22.77
N LEU A 223 31.51 -32.63 -21.91
CA LEU A 223 32.04 -32.89 -20.57
C LEU A 223 33.49 -33.43 -20.60
N ASP A 224 33.85 -34.27 -21.57
CA ASP A 224 35.21 -34.82 -21.68
C ASP A 224 36.26 -33.74 -22.01
N GLY A 225 35.84 -32.60 -22.55
CA GLY A 225 36.70 -31.43 -22.77
C GLY A 225 36.88 -30.54 -21.54
N ILE A 226 36.03 -30.67 -20.52
CA ILE A 226 36.02 -29.77 -19.36
C ILE A 226 36.79 -30.38 -18.19
N ARG A 227 37.56 -29.53 -17.50
CA ARG A 227 38.29 -29.88 -16.28
C ARG A 227 37.82 -29.01 -15.11
N ASN A 228 37.93 -29.54 -13.91
CA ASN A 228 37.70 -28.78 -12.68
C ASN A 228 38.89 -27.85 -12.38
N GLU A 229 38.80 -27.01 -11.35
CA GLU A 229 39.85 -26.07 -10.92
C GLU A 229 41.20 -26.74 -10.66
N SER A 230 41.19 -28.01 -10.24
CA SER A 230 42.37 -28.82 -9.99
C SER A 230 42.88 -29.59 -11.22
N GLY A 231 42.28 -29.37 -12.40
CA GLY A 231 42.64 -30.05 -13.65
C GLY A 231 42.11 -31.48 -13.80
N GLY A 232 41.21 -31.92 -12.91
CA GLY A 232 40.61 -33.26 -12.91
C GLY A 232 39.42 -33.41 -13.85
N LYS A 233 39.13 -34.65 -14.27
CA LYS A 233 37.93 -35.02 -15.04
C LYS A 233 36.71 -35.20 -14.13
N TYR A 234 35.52 -35.06 -14.71
CA TYR A 234 34.25 -35.30 -14.01
C TYR A 234 33.78 -36.74 -14.20
N HIS A 235 33.40 -37.39 -13.10
CA HIS A 235 32.88 -38.76 -13.07
C HIS A 235 31.40 -38.80 -12.70
N ALA A 236 30.71 -39.91 -12.97
CA ALA A 236 29.30 -40.05 -12.63
C ALA A 236 29.08 -39.92 -11.11
N CYS A 237 28.03 -39.21 -10.71
CA CYS A 237 27.57 -39.22 -9.33
C CYS A 237 26.80 -40.50 -9.02
N ASP A 238 27.28 -41.26 -8.02
CA ASP A 238 26.71 -42.54 -7.60
C ASP A 238 25.28 -42.44 -7.06
N LYS A 239 24.81 -41.21 -6.74
CA LYS A 239 23.50 -40.97 -6.12
C LYS A 239 22.42 -40.59 -7.13
N CYS A 240 22.76 -39.82 -8.17
CA CYS A 240 21.77 -39.26 -9.09
C CYS A 240 21.98 -39.67 -10.55
N VAL A 241 23.10 -40.30 -10.88
CA VAL A 241 23.36 -40.84 -12.22
C VAL A 241 23.11 -42.34 -12.17
N ILE A 242 21.86 -42.74 -12.43
CA ILE A 242 21.44 -44.15 -12.52
C ILE A 242 21.07 -44.41 -13.98
N GLY A 243 21.88 -45.19 -14.69
CA GLY A 243 21.69 -45.45 -16.13
C GLY A 243 22.45 -44.47 -17.04
N PRO A 244 22.05 -44.33 -18.31
CA PRO A 244 22.77 -43.47 -19.27
C PRO A 244 22.74 -42.00 -18.84
N ALA A 245 23.81 -41.27 -19.18
CA ALA A 245 23.87 -39.84 -18.93
C ALA A 245 22.76 -39.12 -19.72
N MET A 246 22.17 -38.08 -19.11
CA MET A 246 21.22 -37.22 -19.82
C MET A 246 21.96 -36.33 -20.83
N THR A 247 21.21 -35.72 -21.77
CA THR A 247 21.74 -34.81 -22.80
C THR A 247 22.63 -33.69 -22.23
N GLY A 248 22.41 -33.29 -20.98
CA GLY A 248 23.36 -32.48 -20.24
C GLY A 248 23.29 -32.73 -18.74
N VAL A 249 24.37 -32.32 -18.07
CA VAL A 249 24.68 -32.66 -16.68
C VAL A 249 25.12 -31.42 -15.91
N TYR A 250 24.97 -31.46 -14.60
CA TYR A 250 25.42 -30.42 -13.69
C TYR A 250 26.79 -30.76 -13.12
N ILE A 251 27.72 -29.83 -13.19
CA ILE A 251 29.05 -29.93 -12.60
C ILE A 251 29.31 -28.74 -11.68
N THR A 252 30.30 -28.87 -10.80
CA THR A 252 30.81 -27.77 -10.00
C THR A 252 32.28 -27.52 -10.32
N ASP A 253 32.73 -26.27 -10.25
CA ASP A 253 34.11 -25.95 -10.66
C ASP A 253 35.15 -26.59 -9.74
N SER A 254 34.82 -26.79 -8.45
CA SER A 254 35.69 -27.46 -7.48
C SER A 254 35.39 -28.96 -7.29
N GLY A 255 34.32 -29.49 -7.89
CA GLY A 255 33.93 -30.89 -7.75
C GLY A 255 34.61 -31.83 -8.74
N THR A 256 34.45 -33.14 -8.51
CA THR A 256 34.97 -34.21 -9.39
C THR A 256 33.86 -35.08 -9.99
N LYS A 257 32.60 -34.77 -9.68
CA LYS A 257 31.44 -35.54 -10.12
C LYS A 257 30.47 -34.67 -10.91
N TYR A 258 29.81 -35.27 -11.90
CA TYR A 258 28.68 -34.68 -12.60
C TYR A 258 27.37 -35.29 -12.10
N HIS A 259 26.30 -34.52 -12.19
CA HIS A 259 25.00 -34.84 -11.60
C HIS A 259 23.88 -34.67 -12.62
N ASN A 260 22.85 -35.51 -12.56
CA ASN A 260 21.66 -35.38 -13.40
C ASN A 260 20.56 -34.50 -12.77
N SER A 261 20.68 -34.16 -11.49
CA SER A 261 19.66 -33.40 -10.76
C SER A 261 20.31 -32.42 -9.78
N LEU A 262 19.83 -31.17 -9.78
CA LEU A 262 20.17 -30.15 -8.79
C LEU A 262 19.71 -30.53 -7.37
N ASN A 263 18.74 -31.43 -7.25
CA ASN A 263 18.26 -31.95 -5.96
C ASN A 263 19.13 -33.09 -5.42
N CYS A 264 20.22 -33.45 -6.09
CA CYS A 264 21.16 -34.44 -5.58
C CYS A 264 21.76 -33.97 -4.26
N SER A 265 21.77 -34.83 -3.24
CA SER A 265 22.43 -34.55 -1.95
C SER A 265 23.95 -34.35 -2.05
N GLY A 266 24.57 -34.64 -3.21
CA GLY A 266 25.96 -34.28 -3.48
C GLY A 266 26.15 -32.80 -3.90
N LEU A 267 25.08 -32.12 -4.31
CA LEU A 267 25.07 -30.71 -4.68
C LEU A 267 24.35 -29.85 -3.63
N LYS A 268 23.28 -30.39 -3.04
CA LYS A 268 22.52 -29.71 -2.00
C LYS A 268 23.30 -29.71 -0.68
N ARG A 269 23.49 -28.53 -0.09
CA ARG A 269 24.00 -28.35 1.27
C ARG A 269 22.97 -27.58 2.09
N THR A 270 22.57 -28.12 3.23
CA THR A 270 21.87 -27.35 4.26
C THR A 270 22.93 -26.64 5.08
N ILE A 271 22.82 -25.31 5.23
CA ILE A 271 23.75 -24.49 5.99
C ILE A 271 23.01 -23.95 7.20
N HIS A 272 23.60 -24.11 8.37
CA HIS A 272 23.11 -23.59 9.65
C HIS A 272 24.07 -22.52 10.15
N ALA A 273 23.50 -21.46 10.74
CA ALA A 273 24.25 -20.48 11.50
C ALA A 273 24.21 -20.89 12.97
N VAL A 274 25.38 -21.08 13.57
CA VAL A 274 25.55 -21.52 14.97
C VAL A 274 26.54 -20.60 15.67
N GLU A 275 26.44 -20.48 16.99
CA GLU A 275 27.49 -19.79 17.76
C GLU A 275 28.77 -20.62 17.74
N ARG A 276 29.93 -19.96 17.67
CA ARG A 276 31.25 -20.63 17.69
C ARG A 276 31.43 -21.53 18.91
N SER A 277 30.87 -21.16 20.05
CA SER A 277 30.84 -21.95 21.30
C SER A 277 30.11 -23.29 21.14
N GLU A 278 29.10 -23.36 20.27
CA GLU A 278 28.26 -24.53 20.02
C GLU A 278 28.83 -25.47 18.96
N THR A 279 29.94 -25.10 18.31
CA THR A 279 30.58 -25.90 17.25
C THR A 279 31.28 -27.15 17.75
N GLY A 280 31.22 -27.47 19.05
CA GLY A 280 31.79 -28.69 19.61
C GLY A 280 33.31 -28.83 19.41
N GLY A 281 34.02 -27.72 19.16
CA GLY A 281 35.47 -27.70 18.97
C GLY A 281 35.95 -28.18 17.58
N VAL A 282 35.08 -28.20 16.58
CA VAL A 282 35.50 -28.45 15.19
C VAL A 282 36.49 -27.40 14.69
N GLY A 283 37.40 -27.79 13.81
CA GLY A 283 38.37 -26.88 13.22
C GLY A 283 37.71 -25.88 12.27
N GLY A 284 38.34 -24.72 12.10
CA GLY A 284 37.92 -23.76 11.09
C GLY A 284 38.29 -24.22 9.68
N CYS A 285 37.47 -23.85 8.70
CA CYS A 285 37.73 -24.04 7.29
C CYS A 285 39.02 -23.33 6.82
N SER A 286 39.96 -24.08 6.25
CA SER A 286 41.25 -23.58 5.75
C SER A 286 41.18 -22.44 4.71
N ARG A 287 40.04 -22.22 4.05
CA ARG A 287 39.86 -21.14 3.07
C ARG A 287 39.27 -19.86 3.65
N CYS A 288 38.46 -19.95 4.70
CA CYS A 288 37.71 -18.79 5.19
C CYS A 288 37.90 -18.50 6.68
N SER A 289 38.41 -19.44 7.48
CA SER A 289 38.83 -19.18 8.86
C SER A 289 40.35 -19.09 8.91
N GLY A 290 40.88 -17.90 9.19
CA GLY A 290 42.34 -17.70 9.26
C GLY A 290 42.88 -16.36 8.73
N HIS A 291 42.04 -15.40 8.35
CA HIS A 291 42.51 -14.04 8.02
C HIS A 291 42.67 -13.17 9.29
N SER A 292 43.36 -13.71 10.30
CA SER A 292 43.94 -12.93 11.39
C SER A 292 45.45 -12.93 11.20
N GLY A 293 45.90 -12.15 10.22
CA GLY A 293 47.31 -11.87 9.94
C GLY A 293 47.45 -10.42 9.54
#